data_AF-A0A7L2QXJ7-F1
#
_entry.id   AF-A0A7L2QXJ7-F1
#
_cell.length_a   1.000
_cell.length_b   1.000
_cell.length_c   1.000
_cell.angle_alpha   90.00
_cell.angle_beta   90.00
_cell.angle_gamma   90.00
#
_symmetry.space_group_name_H-M   'P 1'
#
loop_
_entity.id
_entity.type
_entity.pdbx_description
1 polymer ?
#
loop_
_entity_poly.entity_id
_entity_poly.type
_entity_poly.pdbx_seq_one_letter_code
_entity_poly.pdbx_strand_id
1 'polypeptide(L)'
;RHHSVLSFSFSCFISPQFCFLYPEMVDKLILLESLGFLLAPEDTEAWLKSKRRVIDRLLSLEAEHQTPKARSPEAALQRLLEANSHLTAEGGAILLQRGATETPAG
;
A
#
# COMPACT_ATOMS: atom_id res chain seq x y z
N ARG A 1 24.74 -10.67 -24.92
CA ARG A 1 23.36 -11.06 -24.54
C ARG A 1 22.61 -9.76 -24.33
N HIS A 2 21.49 -9.53 -25.03
CA HIS A 2 20.67 -8.34 -24.82
C HIS A 2 19.65 -8.61 -23.70
N HIS A 3 19.42 -7.62 -22.85
CA HIS A 3 18.59 -7.75 -21.65
C HIS A 3 17.39 -6.81 -21.72
N SER A 4 16.26 -7.25 -21.16
CA SER A 4 15.11 -6.38 -20.89
C SER A 4 15.20 -5.86 -19.47
N VAL A 5 15.07 -4.54 -19.31
CA VAL A 5 15.07 -3.88 -18.00
C VAL A 5 13.65 -3.45 -17.67
N LEU A 6 13.11 -3.98 -16.58
CA LEU A 6 11.83 -3.58 -16.01
C LEU A 6 12.12 -2.75 -14.76
N SER A 7 11.48 -1.59 -14.65
CA SER A 7 11.66 -0.68 -13.52
C SER A 7 10.34 -0.18 -12.98
N PHE A 8 10.31 0.07 -11.68
CA PHE A 8 9.15 0.54 -10.94
C PHE A 8 9.51 1.67 -9.97
N SER A 9 8.63 2.67 -9.85
CA SER A 9 8.76 3.77 -8.90
C SER A 9 10.14 4.45 -9.02
N PHE A 10 10.93 4.52 -7.95
CA PHE A 10 12.23 5.19 -7.95
C PHE A 10 13.26 4.55 -8.90
N SER A 11 13.18 3.24 -9.15
CA SER A 11 14.12 2.59 -10.08
C SER A 11 13.96 3.07 -11.52
N CYS A 12 12.82 3.67 -11.87
CA CYS A 12 12.61 4.34 -13.16
C CYS A 12 13.51 5.57 -13.37
N PHE A 13 14.17 6.09 -12.33
CA PHE A 13 15.17 7.16 -12.47
C PHE A 13 16.56 6.65 -12.84
N ILE A 14 16.91 5.46 -12.36
CA ILE A 14 18.26 4.91 -12.49
C ILE A 14 18.37 4.08 -13.78
N SER A 15 17.31 3.36 -14.14
CA SER A 15 17.35 2.49 -15.31
C SER A 15 17.55 3.21 -16.65
N PRO A 16 17.01 4.42 -16.92
CA PRO A 16 17.32 5.15 -18.14
C PRO A 16 18.80 5.59 -18.17
N GLN A 17 19.36 5.99 -17.02
CA GLN A 17 20.79 6.35 -16.92
C GLN A 17 21.68 5.15 -17.24
N PHE A 18 21.32 3.97 -16.74
CA PHE A 18 22.00 2.72 -17.08
C PHE A 18 21.89 2.40 -18.57
N CYS A 19 20.69 2.52 -19.16
CA CYS A 19 20.49 2.28 -20.59
C CYS A 19 21.26 3.27 -21.47
N PHE A 20 21.42 4.52 -21.01
CA PHE A 20 22.22 5.52 -21.71
C PHE A 20 23.72 5.19 -21.69
N LEU A 21 24.23 4.64 -20.58
CA LEU A 21 25.64 4.26 -20.45
C LEU A 21 25.97 2.96 -21.20
N TYR A 22 25.03 2.03 -21.30
CA TYR A 22 25.23 0.71 -21.92
C TYR A 22 24.12 0.37 -22.92
N PRO A 23 23.94 1.18 -23.98
CA PRO A 23 22.83 1.03 -24.92
C PRO A 23 22.87 -0.31 -25.66
N GLU A 24 24.05 -0.85 -25.94
CA GLU A 24 24.21 -2.16 -26.58
C GLU A 24 23.81 -3.35 -25.69
N MET A 25 23.67 -3.16 -24.38
CA MET A 25 23.32 -4.23 -23.45
C MET A 25 21.81 -4.38 -23.21
N VAL A 26 21.03 -3.35 -23.56
CA VAL A 26 19.59 -3.30 -23.26
C VAL A 26 18.76 -3.26 -24.53
N ASP A 27 17.89 -4.25 -24.68
CA ASP A 27 16.98 -4.36 -25.84
C ASP A 27 15.67 -3.60 -25.61
N LYS A 28 15.21 -3.60 -24.35
CA LYS A 28 13.92 -3.00 -23.96
C LYS A 28 14.04 -2.40 -22.57
N LEU A 29 13.51 -1.18 -22.43
CA LEU A 29 13.29 -0.52 -21.14
C LEU A 29 11.79 -0.36 -20.92
N ILE A 30 11.28 -0.97 -19.86
CA ILE A 30 9.86 -0.89 -19.46
C ILE A 30 9.81 -0.15 -18.12
N LEU A 31 9.12 0.98 -18.10
CA LEU A 31 8.98 1.82 -16.91
C LEU A 31 7.53 1.76 -16.42
N LEU A 32 7.32 1.20 -15.23
CA LEU A 32 6.02 1.10 -14.57
C LEU A 32 5.95 2.12 -13.45
N GLU A 33 4.84 2.86 -13.37
CA GLU A 33 4.69 3.96 -12.41
C GLU A 33 5.94 4.85 -12.37
N SER A 34 6.55 5.06 -13.54
CA SER A 34 7.44 6.20 -13.71
C SER A 34 6.56 7.40 -13.46
N LEU A 35 6.66 7.94 -12.24
CA LEU A 35 6.17 9.26 -11.92
C LEU A 35 6.87 10.16 -12.92
N GLY A 36 6.16 10.42 -14.03
CA GLY A 36 6.69 11.04 -15.22
C GLY A 36 7.35 12.33 -14.80
N PHE A 37 8.67 12.26 -14.65
CA PHE A 37 9.59 13.36 -14.51
C PHE A 37 8.98 14.58 -13.81
N LEU A 38 8.79 14.54 -12.48
CA LEU A 38 8.33 15.67 -11.66
C LEU A 38 7.28 16.53 -12.40
N LEU A 39 5.99 16.17 -12.29
CA LEU A 39 4.87 16.98 -12.78
C LEU A 39 5.29 18.44 -12.87
N ALA A 40 5.19 19.02 -14.07
CA ALA A 40 5.53 20.43 -14.23
C ALA A 40 4.82 21.20 -13.09
N PRO A 41 5.43 22.23 -12.48
CA PRO A 41 4.88 22.87 -11.28
C PRO A 41 3.37 23.17 -11.38
N GLU A 42 2.90 23.51 -12.58
CA GLU A 42 1.51 23.66 -12.99
C GLU A 42 0.59 22.43 -12.77
N ASP A 43 1.11 21.22 -12.93
CA ASP A 43 0.38 19.94 -12.79
C ASP A 43 0.48 19.34 -11.38
N THR A 44 1.39 19.84 -10.55
CA THR A 44 1.61 19.33 -9.18
C THR A 44 0.35 19.53 -8.32
N GLU A 45 -0.30 20.68 -8.44
CA GLU A 45 -1.51 20.99 -7.67
C GLU A 45 -2.68 20.08 -8.07
N ALA A 46 -2.87 19.84 -9.37
CA ALA A 46 -3.92 18.95 -9.88
C ALA A 46 -3.70 17.50 -9.40
N TRP A 47 -2.45 17.05 -9.37
CA TRP A 47 -2.08 15.75 -8.84
C TRP A 47 -2.32 15.62 -7.34
N LEU A 48 -1.89 16.61 -6.55
CA LEU A 48 -2.13 16.62 -5.10
C LEU A 48 -3.62 16.60 -4.79
N LYS A 49 -4.43 17.38 -5.51
CA LYS A 49 -5.91 17.31 -5.43
C LYS A 49 -6.44 15.94 -5.81
N SER A 50 -5.90 15.31 -6.85
CA SER A 50 -6.28 13.96 -7.24
C SER A 50 -6.00 12.96 -6.13
N LYS A 51 -4.78 12.96 -5.57
CA LYS A 51 -4.40 12.09 -4.44
C LYS A 51 -5.26 12.35 -3.21
N ARG A 52 -5.54 13.62 -2.90
CA ARG A 52 -6.43 13.99 -1.79
C ARG A 52 -7.83 13.43 -1.99
N ARG A 53 -8.42 13.53 -3.19
CA ARG A 53 -9.73 12.94 -3.51
C ARG A 53 -9.76 11.43 -3.32
N VAL A 54 -8.68 10.72 -3.69
CA VAL A 54 -8.60 9.26 -3.47
C VAL A 54 -8.61 8.94 -1.96
N ILE A 55 -7.84 9.69 -1.16
CA ILE A 55 -7.82 9.53 0.30
C ILE A 55 -9.19 9.84 0.89
N ASP A 56 -9.78 10.98 0.55
CA ASP A 56 -11.09 11.38 1.08
C ASP A 56 -12.17 10.35 0.69
N ARG A 57 -12.08 9.76 -0.51
CA ARG A 57 -12.98 8.67 -0.93
C ARG A 57 -12.78 7.41 -0.10
N LEU A 58 -11.54 7.03 0.19
CA LEU A 58 -11.25 5.90 1.05
C LEU A 58 -11.81 6.13 2.47
N LEU A 59 -11.57 7.30 3.04
CA LEU A 59 -12.10 7.67 4.35
C LEU A 59 -13.63 7.66 4.38
N SER A 60 -14.28 8.11 3.30
CA SER A 60 -15.74 8.08 3.18
C SER A 60 -16.26 6.64 3.18
N LEU A 61 -15.62 5.74 2.43
CA LEU A 61 -15.97 4.31 2.40
C LEU A 61 -15.74 3.64 3.75
N GLU A 62 -14.66 3.99 4.45
CA GLU A 62 -14.40 3.50 5.80
C GLU A 62 -15.48 3.98 6.77
N ALA A 63 -15.90 5.24 6.70
CA ALA A 63 -16.98 5.78 7.53
C ALA A 63 -18.33 5.09 7.26
N GLU A 64 -18.65 4.80 6.00
CA GLU A 64 -19.87 4.06 5.62
C GLU A 64 -19.87 2.62 6.14
N HIS A 65 -18.70 1.98 6.22
CA HIS A 65 -18.56 0.61 6.71
C HIS A 65 -18.22 0.49 8.21
N GLN A 66 -18.02 1.61 8.91
CA GLN A 66 -17.85 1.66 10.36
C GLN A 66 -19.19 1.46 11.06
N THR A 67 -19.71 0.24 11.06
CA THR A 67 -20.40 -0.24 12.26
C THR A 67 -19.34 -0.92 13.12
N PRO A 68 -18.79 -0.25 14.15
CA PRO A 68 -17.89 -0.90 15.09
C PRO A 68 -18.68 -2.03 15.75
N LYS A 69 -18.44 -3.26 15.30
CA LYS A 69 -18.94 -4.45 15.96
C LYS A 69 -18.05 -4.67 17.17
N ALA A 70 -18.42 -4.05 18.29
CA ALA A 70 -17.90 -4.40 19.60
C ALA A 70 -18.08 -5.92 19.78
N ARG A 71 -17.00 -6.58 20.16
CA ARG A 71 -16.96 -8.03 20.41
C ARG A 71 -16.28 -8.22 21.74
N SER A 72 -16.71 -9.23 22.48
CA SER A 72 -15.96 -9.63 23.67
C SER A 72 -14.52 -10.04 23.26
N PRO A 73 -13.54 -9.90 24.16
CA PRO A 73 -12.15 -10.28 23.89
C PRO A 73 -12.01 -11.71 23.35
N GLU A 74 -12.82 -12.64 23.86
CA GLU A 74 -12.83 -14.05 23.46
C GLU A 74 -13.38 -14.22 22.05
N ALA A 75 -14.47 -13.53 21.71
CA ALA A 75 -15.07 -13.58 20.37
C ALA A 75 -14.16 -12.92 19.32
N ALA A 76 -13.41 -11.88 19.71
CA ALA A 76 -12.38 -11.27 18.87
C ALA A 76 -11.21 -12.23 18.63
N LEU A 77 -10.74 -12.92 19.68
CA LEU A 77 -9.63 -13.88 19.58
C LEU A 77 -10.02 -15.08 18.73
N GLN A 78 -11.20 -15.64 18.94
CA GLN A 78 -11.69 -16.77 18.16
C GLN A 78 -11.75 -16.43 16.67
N ARG A 79 -12.36 -15.30 16.30
CA ARG A 79 -12.44 -14.84 14.91
C ARG A 79 -11.04 -14.62 14.30
N LEU A 80 -10.11 -14.06 15.07
CA LEU A 80 -8.76 -13.78 14.59
C LEU A 80 -8.01 -15.09 14.27
N LEU A 81 -8.16 -16.11 15.12
CA LEU A 81 -7.56 -17.43 14.91
C LEU A 81 -8.24 -18.20 13.76
N GLU A 82 -9.56 -18.12 13.64
CA GLU A 82 -10.31 -18.72 12.52
C GLU A 82 -9.89 -18.14 11.16
N ALA A 83 -9.63 -16.83 11.10
CA ALA A 83 -9.18 -16.15 9.88
C ALA A 83 -7.69 -16.40 9.57
N ASN A 84 -6.89 -16.87 10.54
CA ASN A 84 -5.44 -17.00 10.42
C ASN A 84 -4.96 -18.33 11.01
N SER A 85 -4.97 -19.39 10.21
CA SER A 85 -4.59 -20.76 10.63
C SER A 85 -3.16 -20.90 11.15
N HIS A 86 -2.26 -20.00 10.78
CA HIS A 86 -0.86 -19.99 11.22
C HIS A 86 -0.65 -19.28 12.57
N LEU A 87 -1.68 -18.61 13.09
CA LEU A 87 -1.56 -17.79 14.29
C LEU A 87 -1.82 -18.64 15.54
N THR A 88 -0.87 -18.59 16.49
CA THR A 88 -1.06 -19.18 17.81
C THR A 88 -2.02 -18.34 18.66
N ALA A 89 -2.72 -18.95 19.62
CA ALA A 89 -3.59 -18.23 20.56
C ALA A 89 -2.89 -17.08 21.29
N GLU A 90 -1.65 -17.29 21.73
CA GLU A 90 -0.82 -16.26 22.38
C GLU A 90 -0.52 -15.08 21.44
N GLY A 91 -0.06 -15.37 20.22
CA GLY A 91 0.14 -14.35 19.19
C GLY A 91 -1.14 -13.57 18.85
N GLY A 92 -2.28 -14.25 18.81
CA GLY A 92 -3.59 -13.62 18.62
C GLY A 92 -3.96 -12.67 19.76
N ALA A 93 -3.73 -13.08 21.02
CA ALA A 93 -3.97 -12.23 22.17
C ALA A 93 -3.10 -10.97 22.16
N ILE A 94 -1.81 -11.10 21.83
CA ILE A 94 -0.89 -9.96 21.72
C ILE A 94 -1.33 -8.99 20.61
N LEU A 95 -1.76 -9.51 19.46
CA LEU A 95 -2.25 -8.68 18.35
C LEU A 95 -3.51 -7.92 18.74
N LEU A 96 -4.44 -8.55 19.45
CA LEU A 96 -5.63 -7.86 19.96
C LEU A 96 -5.28 -6.81 21.00
N GLN A 97 -4.37 -7.11 21.93
CA GLN A 97 -3.92 -6.13 22.93
C GLN A 97 -3.30 -4.87 22.29
N ARG A 98 -2.65 -5.00 21.13
CA ARG A 98 -1.96 -3.89 20.44
C ARG A 98 -2.82 -3.20 19.37
N GLY A 99 -3.77 -3.92 18.78
CA GLY A 99 -4.52 -3.48 17.60
C GLY A 99 -6.01 -3.27 17.82
N ALA A 100 -6.57 -3.73 18.94
CA ALA A 100 -7.96 -3.48 19.28
C ALA A 100 -8.13 -2.13 19.99
N THR A 101 -9.29 -1.51 19.81
CA THR A 101 -9.71 -0.32 20.56
C THR A 101 -10.77 -0.75 21.55
N GLU A 102 -10.56 -0.52 22.84
CA GLU A 102 -11.57 -0.76 23.87
C GLU A 102 -12.79 0.14 23.60
N THR A 103 -13.97 -0.46 23.56
CA THR A 103 -15.22 0.29 23.41
C THR A 103 -16.03 0.20 24.70
N PRO A 104 -16.95 1.15 24.98
CA PRO A 104 -17.83 1.06 26.16
C PRO A 104 -18.69 -0.20 26.21
N ALA A 105 -18.80 -0.92 25.09
CA ALA A 105 -19.54 -2.17 24.96
C ALA A 105 -18.67 -3.43 25.18
N GLY A 106 -17.38 -3.26 25.49
CA GLY A 106 -16.37 -4.34 25.55
C GLY A 106 -15.25 -4.11 24.56
#